data_AF-A0A971CBC1-F1
#
_entry.id   AF-A0A971CBC1-F1
#
_cell.length_a   1.000
_cell.length_b   1.000
_cell.length_c   1.000
_cell.angle_alpha   90.00
_cell.angle_beta   90.00
_cell.angle_gamma   90.00
#
_symmetry.space_group_name_H-M   'P 1'
#
loop_
_entity.id
_entity.type
_entity.pdbx_description
1 polymer ?
#
loop_
_entity_poly.entity_id
_entity_poly.type
_entity_poly.pdbx_seq_one_letter_code
_entity_poly.pdbx_strand_id
1 'polypeptide(L)'
;MEITSKQREGFLAGLEAKDYSRGPIDDAYDPESPPNYEFGITIKGKEIYIKINLGKTGKRVMCISFHIAEHKMKYPFKQMIE
;
A
#
# COMPACT_ATOMS: atom_id res chain seq x y z
N MET A 1 -7.30 -8.35 -11.98
CA MET A 1 -6.95 -7.12 -12.73
C MET A 1 -5.78 -7.43 -13.63
N GLU A 2 -5.82 -7.01 -14.89
CA GLU A 2 -4.72 -7.21 -15.84
C GLU A 2 -3.75 -6.01 -15.80
N ILE A 3 -2.66 -6.17 -15.06
CA ILE A 3 -1.50 -5.26 -15.03
C ILE A 3 -0.21 -6.10 -15.03
N THR A 4 0.85 -5.58 -15.66
CA THR A 4 2.16 -6.21 -15.66
C THR A 4 2.93 -5.91 -14.37
N SER A 5 3.99 -6.68 -14.09
CA SER A 5 4.88 -6.42 -12.95
C SER A 5 5.51 -5.02 -13.02
N LYS A 6 5.93 -4.58 -14.21
CA LYS A 6 6.50 -3.24 -14.43
C LYS A 6 5.50 -2.12 -14.15
N GLN A 7 4.24 -2.31 -14.54
CA GLN A 7 3.19 -1.35 -14.19
C GLN A 7 2.96 -1.30 -12.67
N ARG A 8 2.98 -2.45 -11.99
CA ARG A 8 2.88 -2.52 -10.53
C ARG A 8 3.98 -1.73 -9.85
N GLU A 9 5.22 -1.89 -10.28
CA GLU A 9 6.37 -1.13 -9.76
C GLU A 9 6.16 0.39 -9.94
N GLY A 10 5.67 0.81 -11.11
CA GLY A 10 5.33 2.21 -11.36
C GLY A 10 4.27 2.76 -10.40
N PHE A 11 3.22 1.99 -10.13
CA PHE A 11 2.19 2.39 -9.15
C PHE A 11 2.74 2.46 -7.72
N LEU A 12 3.59 1.51 -7.31
CA LEU A 12 4.20 1.50 -5.99
C LEU A 12 5.17 2.68 -5.80
N ALA A 13 5.93 3.03 -6.83
CA ALA A 13 6.85 4.17 -6.80
C ALA A 13 6.13 5.52 -6.77
N GLY A 14 4.87 5.56 -7.21
CA GLY A 14 4.03 6.77 -7.24
C GLY A 14 3.09 6.92 -6.05
N LEU A 15 3.21 6.09 -5.00
CA LEU A 15 2.39 6.23 -3.79
C LEU A 15 2.69 7.55 -3.09
N GLU A 16 1.64 8.30 -2.76
CA GLU A 16 1.73 9.57 -2.05
C GLU A 16 1.06 9.49 -0.67
N ALA A 17 1.28 10.52 0.16
CA ALA A 17 0.65 10.61 1.48
C ALA A 17 -0.88 10.54 1.41
N LYS A 18 -1.52 11.08 0.37
CA LYS A 18 -2.98 11.01 0.19
C LYS A 18 -3.52 9.60 -0.09
N ASP A 19 -2.66 8.69 -0.56
CA ASP A 19 -3.01 7.30 -0.86
C ASP A 19 -2.88 6.41 0.38
N TYR A 20 -2.23 6.89 1.43
CA TYR A 20 -2.11 6.18 2.69
C TYR A 20 -3.49 5.98 3.33
N SER A 21 -3.74 4.76 3.80
CA SER A 21 -4.96 4.38 4.50
C SER A 21 -4.71 4.11 5.98
N ARG A 22 -3.76 3.21 6.29
CA ARG A 22 -3.50 2.78 7.67
C ARG A 22 -2.08 2.23 7.83
N GLY A 23 -1.55 2.31 9.04
CA GLY A 23 -0.22 1.86 9.40
C GLY A 23 0.35 2.70 10.56
N PRO A 24 1.59 2.42 10.98
CA PRO A 24 2.20 1.09 10.93
C PRO A 24 1.30 0.03 11.61
N ILE A 25 1.29 -1.20 11.08
CA ILE A 25 0.61 -2.37 11.67
C ILE A 25 1.64 -3.48 11.82
N ASP A 26 1.94 -3.86 13.06
CA ASP A 26 2.84 -4.96 13.36
C ASP A 26 2.27 -6.29 12.85
N ASP A 27 3.15 -7.20 12.45
CA ASP A 27 2.72 -8.54 12.08
C ASP A 27 2.42 -9.34 13.34
N ALA A 28 1.18 -9.81 13.47
CA ALA A 28 0.72 -10.55 14.63
C ALA A 28 1.38 -11.94 14.77
N TYR A 29 1.95 -12.48 13.68
CA TYR A 29 2.57 -13.80 13.63
C TYR A 29 4.10 -13.75 13.60
N ASP A 30 4.68 -12.62 13.17
CA ASP A 30 6.12 -12.39 13.19
C ASP A 30 6.46 -11.00 13.79
N PRO A 31 6.58 -10.89 15.12
CA PRO A 31 6.90 -9.62 15.79
C PRO A 31 8.26 -9.02 15.40
N GLU A 32 9.17 -9.79 14.78
CA GLU A 32 10.45 -9.28 14.28
C GLU A 32 10.36 -8.73 12.84
N SER A 33 9.24 -9.00 12.16
CA SER A 33 8.94 -8.42 10.86
C SER A 33 8.71 -6.92 11.02
N PRO A 34 9.24 -6.08 10.10
CA PRO A 34 8.93 -4.66 10.11
C PRO A 34 7.42 -4.42 10.01
N PRO A 35 6.90 -3.30 10.50
CA PRO A 35 5.48 -3.00 10.39
C PRO A 35 5.03 -2.84 8.93
N ASN A 36 3.78 -3.22 8.68
CA ASN A 36 3.14 -3.05 7.39
C ASN A 36 2.39 -1.71 7.31
N TYR A 37 2.29 -1.21 6.09
CA TYR A 37 1.56 0.00 5.75
C TYR A 37 0.59 -0.30 4.61
N GLU A 38 -0.62 0.21 4.72
CA GLU A 38 -1.72 0.01 3.79
C GLU A 38 -1.99 1.30 3.03
N PHE A 39 -2.04 1.18 1.72
CA PHE A 39 -2.32 2.24 0.77
C PHE A 39 -3.46 1.82 -0.14
N GLY A 40 -4.16 2.80 -0.68
CA GLY A 40 -5.20 2.61 -1.68
C GLY A 40 -5.06 3.59 -2.83
N ILE A 41 -5.16 3.06 -4.06
CA ILE A 41 -5.16 3.87 -5.27
C ILE A 41 -6.33 3.47 -6.17
N THR A 42 -6.65 4.31 -7.16
CA THR A 42 -7.66 3.97 -8.16
C THR A 42 -6.99 3.61 -9.48
N ILE A 43 -7.22 2.39 -9.97
CA ILE A 43 -6.77 1.93 -11.29
C ILE A 43 -8.00 1.54 -12.10
N LYS A 44 -8.22 2.18 -13.25
CA LYS A 44 -9.37 1.91 -14.15
C LYS A 44 -10.71 1.92 -13.39
N GLY A 45 -10.89 2.89 -12.49
CA GLY A 45 -12.11 3.05 -11.68
C GLY A 45 -12.30 2.02 -10.56
N LYS A 46 -11.32 1.17 -10.28
CA LYS A 46 -11.34 0.22 -9.15
C LYS A 46 -10.40 0.69 -8.05
N GLU A 47 -10.88 0.68 -6.81
CA GLU A 47 -10.05 0.88 -5.62
C GLU A 47 -9.17 -0.35 -5.41
N ILE A 48 -7.86 -0.14 -5.32
CA ILE A 48 -6.84 -1.18 -5.22
C ILE A 48 -6.21 -1.06 -3.85
N TYR A 49 -6.30 -2.14 -3.07
CA TYR A 49 -5.60 -2.29 -1.81
C TYR A 49 -4.15 -2.70 -2.05
N ILE A 50 -3.24 -1.98 -1.40
CA ILE A 50 -1.80 -2.20 -1.45
C ILE A 50 -1.30 -2.31 -0.02
N LYS A 51 -0.56 -3.38 0.28
CA LYS A 51 0.14 -3.56 1.55
C LYS A 51 1.63 -3.63 1.29
N ILE A 52 2.40 -2.74 1.92
CA ILE A 52 3.86 -2.73 1.84
C ILE A 52 4.50 -2.91 3.20
N ASN A 53 5.70 -3.44 3.19
CA ASN A 53 6.60 -3.55 4.34
C ASN A 53 7.89 -2.85 3.95
N LEU A 54 8.41 -1.94 4.77
CA LEU A 54 9.60 -1.16 4.43
C LEU A 54 10.89 -2.00 4.42
N GLY A 55 10.83 -3.24 4.91
CA GLY A 55 11.99 -4.08 5.12
C GLY A 55 12.80 -3.61 6.33
N LYS A 56 13.80 -4.41 6.70
CA LYS A 56 14.81 -3.99 7.70
C LYS A 56 15.69 -2.90 7.09
N THR A 57 16.32 -2.08 7.91
CA THR A 57 17.24 -1.00 7.46
C THR A 57 18.24 -1.52 6.43
N GLY A 58 18.35 -0.81 5.29
CA GLY A 58 19.24 -1.18 4.19
C GLY A 58 18.75 -2.35 3.31
N LYS A 59 17.52 -2.83 3.51
CA LYS A 59 16.87 -3.81 2.63
C LYS A 59 15.81 -3.15 1.75
N ARG A 60 15.39 -3.88 0.72
CA ARG A 60 14.33 -3.43 -0.20
C ARG A 60 12.97 -3.40 0.50
N VAL A 61 12.13 -2.45 0.09
CA VAL A 61 10.70 -2.46 0.37
C VAL A 61 10.06 -3.70 -0.27
N MET A 62 9.13 -4.34 0.43
CA MET A 62 8.39 -5.50 -0.04
C MET A 62 6.93 -5.13 -0.26
N CYS A 63 6.40 -5.45 -1.45
CA CYS A 63 4.97 -5.42 -1.71
C CYS A 63 4.35 -6.73 -1.23
N ILE A 64 3.62 -6.71 -0.13
CA ILE A 64 3.00 -7.86 0.51
C ILE A 64 1.68 -8.21 -0.16
N SER A 65 0.89 -7.22 -0.56
CA SER A 65 -0.40 -7.41 -1.22
C SER A 65 -0.67 -6.33 -2.25
N PHE A 66 -1.30 -6.71 -3.36
CA PHE A 66 -1.72 -5.80 -4.43
C PHE A 66 -2.94 -6.40 -5.14
N HIS A 67 -4.14 -6.00 -4.75
CA HIS A 67 -5.39 -6.52 -5.29
C HIS A 67 -6.52 -5.49 -5.21
N ILE A 68 -7.67 -5.78 -5.83
CA ILE A 68 -8.85 -4.92 -5.71
C ILE A 68 -9.29 -4.92 -4.24
N ALA A 69 -9.60 -3.74 -3.70
CA ALA A 69 -10.07 -3.60 -2.33
C ALA A 69 -11.43 -4.29 -2.16
N GLU A 70 -11.55 -5.12 -1.12
CA GLU A 70 -12.80 -5.84 -0.78
C GLU A 70 -13.80 -4.93 -0.05
N HIS A 71 -13.28 -3.90 0.60
CA HIS A 71 -14.04 -2.91 1.34
C HIS A 71 -13.56 -1.51 1.00
N LYS A 72 -14.45 -0.52 1.13
CA LYS A 72 -14.11 0.88 0.94
C LYS A 72 -13.00 1.30 1.91
N MET A 73 -11.91 1.82 1.38
CA MET A 73 -10.78 2.27 2.18
C MET A 73 -11.00 3.69 2.73
N LYS A 74 -10.27 4.05 3.80
CA LYS A 74 -10.31 5.37 4.43
C LYS A 74 -8.95 6.02 4.30
N TYR A 75 -8.90 7.29 3.89
CA TYR A 75 -7.66 7.98 3.58
C TYR A 75 -7.50 9.22 4.48
N PRO A 76 -6.82 9.12 5.64
CA PRO A 76 -6.78 10.20 6.62
C PRO A 76 -6.13 11.49 6.09
N PHE A 77 -5.28 11.40 5.08
CA PHE A 77 -4.56 12.56 4.53
C PHE A 77 -5.16 13.10 3.22
N LYS A 78 -6.17 12.43 2.65
CA LYS A 78 -6.76 12.85 1.38
C LYS A 78 -7.61 14.12 1.50
N GLN A 79 -8.13 14.42 2.69
CA GLN A 79 -8.89 15.64 2.98
C GLN A 79 -8.02 16.84 3.36
N MET A 80 -6.70 16.66 3.51
CA MET A 80 -5.77 17.75 3.86
C MET A 80 -5.22 18.48 2.63
N ILE A 81 -5.68 18.11 1.43
CA ILE A 81 -5.23 18.63 0.14
C ILE A 81 -6.48 18.95 -0.70
N GLU A 82 -7.25 19.96 -0.29
CA GLU A 82 -8.23 20.66 -1.12
C GLU A 82 -7.92 22.15 -1.12
#